data_AF-A0A353NQ08-F1
#
_entry.id   AF-A0A353NQ08-F1
#
_cell.length_a   1.000
_cell.length_b   1.000
_cell.length_c   1.000
_cell.angle_alpha   90.00
_cell.angle_beta   90.00
_cell.angle_gamma   90.00
#
_symmetry.space_group_name_H-M   'P 1'
#
loop_
_entity.id
_entity.type
_entity.pdbx_description
1 polymer ?
#
loop_
_entity_poly.entity_id
_entity_poly.type
_entity_poly.pdbx_seq_one_letter_code
_entity_poly.pdbx_strand_id
1 'polypeptide(L)'
;MPVMLPTILRNLFGGPATRMYPVTVREPFAGARGHIEFNDDNCILCGSCARNCPAAAIEINKEKNQLVFYPARCIICSVCVEACKKDAVVLLDKWRTAYYTKPVEVHIAKAKKAKRSEKE
;
A
#
# COMPACT_ATOMS: atom_id res chain seq x y z
N MET A 1 45.85 3.19 -17.43
CA MET A 1 45.37 1.99 -16.67
C MET A 1 45.84 1.85 -15.20
N PRO A 2 46.67 2.71 -14.56
CA PRO A 2 47.08 2.48 -13.15
C PRO A 2 46.09 2.99 -12.09
N VAL A 3 45.09 3.81 -12.47
CA VAL A 3 44.18 4.50 -11.53
C VAL A 3 43.12 3.56 -10.91
N MET A 4 42.83 2.40 -11.54
CA MET A 4 41.83 1.46 -11.01
C MET A 4 42.40 0.45 -9.99
N LEU A 5 43.71 0.23 -9.96
CA LEU A 5 44.33 -0.79 -9.10
C LEU A 5 44.07 -0.57 -7.59
N PRO A 6 44.13 0.66 -7.06
CA PRO A 6 43.78 0.92 -5.65
C PRO A 6 42.32 0.61 -5.33
N THR A 7 41.41 0.89 -6.27
CA THR A 7 39.98 0.61 -6.11
C THR A 7 39.70 -0.89 -6.13
N ILE A 8 40.40 -1.64 -6.98
CA ILE A 8 40.30 -3.11 -7.03
C ILE A 8 40.76 -3.72 -5.71
N LEU A 9 41.91 -3.30 -5.18
CA LEU A 9 42.41 -3.77 -3.89
C LEU A 9 41.45 -3.42 -2.75
N ARG A 10 40.94 -2.18 -2.72
CA ARG A 10 39.96 -1.75 -1.70
C ARG A 10 38.67 -2.56 -1.74
N ASN A 11 38.17 -2.88 -2.92
CA ASN A 11 36.95 -3.67 -3.08
C ASN A 11 37.18 -5.15 -2.75
N LEU A 12 38.36 -5.71 -3.05
CA LEU A 12 38.69 -7.10 -2.73
C LEU A 12 38.71 -7.34 -1.21
N PHE A 13 39.25 -6.39 -0.44
CA PHE A 13 39.32 -6.49 1.02
C PHE A 13 38.12 -5.86 1.75
N GLY A 14 37.28 -5.08 1.07
CA GLY A 14 36.15 -4.34 1.67
C GLY A 14 34.88 -5.16 1.95
N GLY A 15 34.88 -6.45 1.59
CA GLY A 15 33.71 -7.32 1.69
C GLY A 15 32.59 -6.96 0.69
N PRO A 16 31.61 -7.85 0.50
CA PRO A 16 30.52 -7.59 -0.42
C PRO A 16 29.56 -6.55 0.15
N ALA A 17 29.16 -5.58 -0.68
CA ALA A 17 28.09 -4.64 -0.34
C ALA A 17 26.68 -5.28 -0.33
N THR A 18 26.57 -6.56 -0.74
CA THR A 18 25.31 -7.29 -0.84
C THR A 18 24.86 -7.80 0.54
N ARG A 19 23.54 -7.88 0.73
CA ARG A 19 22.92 -8.61 1.85
C ARG A 19 22.42 -9.94 1.33
N MET A 20 22.46 -10.99 2.16
CA MET A 20 21.96 -12.31 1.79
C MET A 20 20.43 -12.38 1.92
N TYR A 21 19.70 -11.83 0.94
CA TYR A 21 18.27 -12.09 0.84
C TYR A 21 18.05 -13.57 0.47
N PRO A 22 17.11 -14.31 1.12
CA PRO A 22 16.09 -13.88 2.07
C PRO A 22 16.47 -14.00 3.55
N VAL A 23 17.69 -14.46 3.90
CA VAL A 23 18.13 -14.69 5.29
C VAL A 23 18.26 -13.38 6.07
N THR A 24 18.87 -12.35 5.47
CA THR A 24 19.03 -11.01 6.05
C THR A 24 18.20 -10.01 5.25
N VAL A 25 16.99 -9.70 5.72
CA VAL A 25 16.08 -8.74 5.09
C VAL A 25 16.43 -7.32 5.53
N ARG A 26 16.37 -6.37 4.59
CA ARG A 26 16.51 -4.94 4.91
C ARG A 26 15.16 -4.42 5.40
N GLU A 27 15.15 -3.82 6.58
CA GLU A 27 13.95 -3.15 7.09
C GLU A 27 13.58 -1.94 6.22
N PRO A 28 12.27 -1.67 6.01
CA PRO A 28 11.83 -0.45 5.31
C PRO A 28 12.37 0.82 6.01
N PHE A 29 12.63 1.85 5.22
CA PHE A 29 12.99 3.16 5.78
C PHE A 29 11.73 3.91 6.24
N ALA A 30 11.90 4.91 7.12
CA ALA A 30 10.79 5.72 7.60
C ALA A 30 10.06 6.42 6.45
N GLY A 31 8.73 6.26 6.36
CA GLY A 31 7.92 6.80 5.27
C GLY A 31 7.99 5.98 3.96
N ALA A 32 8.53 4.76 4.00
CA ALA A 32 8.45 3.84 2.87
C ALA A 32 6.99 3.62 2.47
N ARG A 33 6.72 3.69 1.16
CA ARG A 33 5.39 3.45 0.60
C ARG A 33 5.29 1.98 0.21
N GLY A 34 4.70 1.17 1.10
CA GLY A 34 4.50 -0.26 0.90
C GLY A 34 3.20 -0.54 0.16
N HIS A 35 2.11 -0.78 0.88
CA HIS A 35 0.81 -1.04 0.26
C HIS A 35 -0.34 -0.39 1.02
N ILE A 36 -1.50 -0.34 0.36
CA ILE A 36 -2.72 0.22 0.92
C ILE A 36 -3.52 -0.87 1.64
N GLU A 37 -3.98 -0.53 2.84
CA GLU A 37 -4.95 -1.27 3.64
C GLU A 37 -6.16 -0.38 3.94
N PHE A 38 -7.32 -1.01 4.14
CA PHE A 38 -8.59 -0.33 4.38
C PHE A 38 -9.13 -0.67 5.76
N ASN A 39 -9.54 0.35 6.50
CA ASN A 39 -10.27 0.20 7.76
C ASN A 39 -11.78 0.32 7.49
N ASP A 40 -12.46 -0.82 7.52
CA ASP A 40 -13.89 -0.95 7.28
C ASP A 40 -14.78 -0.21 8.30
N ASP A 41 -14.31 -0.03 9.53
CA ASP A 41 -15.05 0.61 10.61
C ASP A 41 -15.11 2.12 10.45
N ASN A 42 -14.10 2.71 9.81
CA ASN A 42 -14.02 4.15 9.54
C ASN A 42 -14.60 4.55 8.18
N CYS A 43 -14.76 3.59 7.27
CA CYS A 43 -15.19 3.85 5.90
C CYS A 43 -16.67 4.28 5.85
N ILE A 44 -16.93 5.49 5.32
CA ILE A 44 -18.29 6.03 5.13
C ILE A 44 -18.77 5.95 3.67
N LEU A 45 -17.99 5.32 2.78
CA LEU A 45 -18.28 5.21 1.34
C LEU A 45 -18.51 6.57 0.65
N CYS A 46 -17.70 7.58 1.00
CA CYS A 46 -17.84 8.93 0.47
C CYS A 46 -17.42 9.08 -1.01
N GLY A 47 -16.64 8.15 -1.57
CA GLY A 47 -16.21 8.24 -2.96
C GLY A 47 -14.89 8.98 -3.20
N SER A 48 -14.29 9.60 -2.19
CA SER A 48 -13.12 10.49 -2.39
C SER A 48 -11.90 9.72 -2.91
N CYS A 49 -11.59 8.57 -2.30
CA CYS A 49 -10.45 7.74 -2.69
C CYS A 49 -10.56 7.19 -4.12
N ALA A 50 -11.77 6.80 -4.56
CA ALA A 50 -12.00 6.33 -5.92
C ALA A 50 -11.82 7.43 -6.97
N ARG A 51 -12.38 8.64 -6.72
CA ARG A 51 -12.27 9.78 -7.64
C ARG A 51 -10.84 10.29 -7.81
N ASN A 52 -10.04 10.24 -6.75
CA ASN A 52 -8.68 10.75 -6.78
C ASN A 52 -7.65 9.68 -7.20
N CYS A 53 -8.07 8.43 -7.47
CA CYS A 53 -7.14 7.37 -7.84
C CYS A 53 -6.75 7.51 -9.33
N PRO A 54 -5.48 7.83 -9.67
CA PRO A 54 -5.07 8.00 -11.07
C PRO A 54 -5.10 6.68 -11.86
N ALA A 55 -5.00 5.54 -11.16
CA ALA A 55 -4.97 4.21 -11.77
C ALA A 55 -6.33 3.47 -11.74
N ALA A 56 -7.40 4.15 -11.30
CA ALA A 56 -8.73 3.55 -11.14
C ALA A 56 -8.71 2.18 -10.42
N ALA A 57 -7.92 2.10 -9.35
CA ALA A 57 -7.72 0.87 -8.57
C ALA A 57 -8.79 0.66 -7.49
N ILE A 58 -9.68 1.64 -7.26
CA ILE A 58 -10.71 1.60 -6.22
C ILE A 58 -12.07 1.85 -6.87
N GLU A 59 -13.02 0.95 -6.62
CA GLU A 59 -14.41 1.07 -7.02
C GLU A 59 -15.30 1.09 -5.77
N ILE A 60 -16.39 1.87 -5.79
CA ILE A 60 -17.30 2.01 -4.65
C ILE A 60 -18.70 1.61 -5.07
N ASN A 61 -19.25 0.61 -4.39
CA ASN A 61 -20.63 0.16 -4.54
C ASN A 61 -21.43 0.55 -3.29
N LYS A 62 -22.23 1.62 -3.41
CA LYS A 62 -23.05 2.14 -2.30
C LYS A 62 -24.26 1.27 -1.97
N GLU A 63 -24.78 0.52 -2.94
CA GLU A 63 -25.94 -0.36 -2.74
C GLU A 63 -25.56 -1.56 -1.88
N LYS A 64 -24.39 -2.15 -2.17
CA LYS A 64 -23.84 -3.30 -1.42
C LYS A 64 -23.01 -2.90 -0.20
N ASN A 65 -22.84 -1.60 0.05
CA ASN A 65 -21.91 -1.04 1.04
C ASN A 65 -20.47 -1.58 0.91
N GLN A 66 -20.00 -1.75 -0.33
CA GLN A 66 -18.71 -2.36 -0.64
C GLN A 66 -17.75 -1.34 -1.24
N LEU A 67 -16.48 -1.46 -0.87
CA LEU A 67 -15.34 -0.87 -1.54
C LEU A 67 -14.54 -2.02 -2.16
N VAL A 68 -14.37 -1.99 -3.48
CA VAL A 68 -13.58 -2.98 -4.21
C VAL A 68 -12.22 -2.36 -4.53
N PHE A 69 -11.16 -3.03 -4.12
CA PHE A 69 -9.80 -2.62 -4.39
C PHE A 69 -9.10 -3.64 -5.29
N TYR A 70 -8.38 -3.15 -6.29
CA TYR A 70 -7.58 -3.94 -7.22
C TYR A 70 -6.09 -3.67 -6.96
N PRO A 71 -5.43 -4.45 -6.08
CA PRO A 71 -4.01 -4.26 -5.75
C PRO A 71 -3.11 -4.24 -6.98
N ALA A 72 -3.41 -5.06 -7.99
CA ALA A 72 -2.64 -5.14 -9.23
C ALA A 72 -2.69 -3.87 -10.10
N ARG A 73 -3.65 -2.96 -9.87
CA ARG A 73 -3.73 -1.65 -10.54
C ARG A 73 -3.08 -0.54 -9.72
N CYS A 74 -2.80 -0.77 -8.44
CA CYS A 74 -2.33 0.28 -7.54
C CYS A 74 -0.88 0.68 -7.85
N ILE A 75 -0.63 1.98 -8.01
CA ILE A 75 0.71 2.54 -8.22
C ILE A 75 1.35 3.10 -6.93
N ILE A 76 0.73 2.85 -5.77
CA ILE A 76 1.28 3.19 -4.43
C ILE A 76 1.63 4.70 -4.30
N CYS A 77 0.78 5.56 -4.88
CA CYS A 77 0.98 7.01 -4.90
C CYS A 77 0.53 7.76 -3.63
N SER A 78 -0.09 7.08 -2.66
CA SER A 78 -0.68 7.62 -1.41
C SER A 78 -1.79 8.68 -1.54
N VAL A 79 -2.19 9.08 -2.75
CA VAL A 79 -3.25 10.09 -2.95
C VAL A 79 -4.59 9.69 -2.32
N CYS A 80 -4.94 8.40 -2.30
CA CYS A 80 -6.16 7.93 -1.66
C CYS A 80 -6.16 8.07 -0.13
N VAL A 81 -4.98 8.02 0.50
CA VAL A 81 -4.80 8.21 1.95
C VAL A 81 -5.02 9.68 2.28
N GLU A 82 -4.36 10.57 1.56
CA GLU A 82 -4.51 12.02 1.73
C GLU A 82 -5.94 12.51 1.45
N ALA A 83 -6.62 11.89 0.49
CA ALA A 83 -8.01 12.24 0.14
C ALA A 83 -9.05 11.75 1.17
N CYS A 84 -8.68 10.83 2.08
CA CYS A 84 -9.62 10.20 3.00
C CYS A 84 -9.75 10.99 4.32
N LYS A 85 -10.83 11.77 4.45
CA LYS A 85 -11.11 12.57 5.67
C LYS A 85 -11.44 11.76 6.94
N LYS A 86 -11.50 10.44 6.84
CA LYS A 86 -11.87 9.54 7.95
C LYS A 86 -10.76 8.54 8.27
N ASP A 87 -9.59 8.69 7.66
CA ASP A 87 -8.44 7.81 7.87
C ASP A 87 -8.80 6.33 7.70
N ALA A 88 -9.74 6.05 6.79
CA ALA A 88 -10.20 4.71 6.45
C ALA A 88 -9.28 4.01 5.44
N VAL A 89 -8.30 4.73 4.90
CA VAL A 89 -7.31 4.22 3.94
C VAL A 89 -5.94 4.50 4.54
N VAL A 90 -5.15 3.45 4.76
CA VAL A 90 -3.86 3.53 5.44
C VAL A 90 -2.77 3.04 4.51
N LEU A 91 -1.61 3.72 4.54
CA LEU A 91 -0.40 3.27 3.84
C LEU A 91 0.49 2.51 4.83
N LEU A 92 0.71 1.24 4.55
CA LEU A 92 1.67 0.42 5.27
C LEU A 92 3.08 0.60 4.69
N ASP A 93 4.08 0.38 5.54
CA ASP A 93 5.50 0.41 5.22
C ASP A 93 6.00 -0.91 4.61
N LYS A 94 5.24 -1.99 4.73
CA LYS A 94 5.56 -3.32 4.19
C LYS A 94 5.03 -3.48 2.76
N TRP A 95 5.81 -4.11 1.90
CA TRP A 95 5.35 -4.49 0.55
C TRP A 95 4.45 -5.73 0.59
N ARG A 96 3.54 -5.83 -0.39
CA ARG A 96 2.74 -7.04 -0.60
C ARG A 96 3.61 -8.21 -1.03
N THR A 97 3.22 -9.41 -0.63
CA THR A 97 3.83 -10.64 -1.14
C THR A 97 3.52 -10.82 -2.62
N ALA A 98 4.38 -11.55 -3.34
CA ALA A 98 4.11 -11.90 -4.72
C ALA A 98 2.80 -12.69 -4.84
N TYR A 99 1.97 -12.35 -5.82
CA TYR A 99 0.73 -13.07 -6.12
C TYR A 99 0.93 -13.95 -7.35
N TYR A 100 0.34 -15.16 -7.32
CA TYR A 100 0.25 -16.01 -8.52
C TYR A 100 -0.96 -15.67 -9.38
N THR A 101 -2.01 -15.11 -8.79
CA THR A 101 -3.25 -14.71 -9.44
C THR A 101 -3.54 -13.24 -9.14
N LYS A 102 -4.32 -12.55 -10.00
CA LYS A 102 -4.66 -11.14 -9.77
C LYS A 102 -5.68 -11.05 -8.61
N PRO A 103 -5.31 -10.50 -7.43
CA PRO A 103 -6.25 -10.42 -6.33
C PRO A 103 -7.27 -9.30 -6.56
N VAL A 104 -8.48 -9.50 -6.03
CA VAL A 104 -9.51 -8.49 -5.90
C VAL A 104 -9.94 -8.49 -4.43
N GLU A 105 -9.79 -7.36 -3.77
CA GLU A 105 -10.15 -7.22 -2.36
C GLU A 105 -11.49 -6.51 -2.24
N VAL A 106 -12.41 -7.10 -1.50
CA VAL A 106 -13.74 -6.53 -1.24
C VAL A 106 -13.84 -6.21 0.24
N HIS A 107 -13.97 -4.91 0.52
CA HIS A 107 -14.02 -4.32 1.85
C HIS A 107 -15.46 -3.87 2.13
N ILE A 108 -16.02 -4.20 3.30
CA ILE A 108 -17.44 -3.92 3.63
C ILE A 108 -17.50 -2.84 4.69
N ALA A 109 -18.00 -1.65 4.32
CA ALA A 109 -18.06 -0.51 5.22
C ALA A 109 -19.08 -0.73 6.36
N LYS A 110 -18.60 -0.70 7.60
CA LYS A 110 -19.42 -0.87 8.82
C LYS A 110 -19.88 0.46 9.42
N ALA A 111 -19.15 1.56 9.19
CA ALA A 111 -19.45 2.89 9.76
C ALA A 111 -20.87 3.40 9.46
N LYS A 112 -21.41 3.05 8.28
CA LYS A 112 -22.77 3.45 7.87
C LYS A 112 -23.87 2.72 8.62
N LYS A 113 -23.65 1.48 9.08
CA LYS A 113 -24.66 0.71 9.82
C LYS A 113 -24.91 1.33 11.19
N ALA A 114 -23.84 1.68 11.91
CA ALA A 114 -23.92 2.30 13.24
C ALA A 114 -24.76 3.59 13.25
N LYS A 115 -24.58 4.45 12.24
CA LYS A 115 -25.35 5.71 12.13
C LYS A 115 -26.82 5.54 11.71
N ARG A 116 -27.20 4.37 11.16
CA ARG A 116 -28.59 4.10 10.78
C ARG A 116 -29.37 3.50 11.95
N SER A 117 -28.74 2.68 12.78
CA SER A 117 -29.34 2.10 14.01
C SER A 117 -29.51 3.09 15.14
N GLU A 118 -28.72 4.15 15.19
CA GLU A 118 -28.78 5.19 16.24
C GLU A 118 -29.77 6.32 15.89
N LYS A 119 -30.43 6.23 14.73
CA LYS A 119 -31.41 7.21 14.24
C LYS A 119 -32.83 6.64 14.16
N GLU A 120 -33.05 5.47 14.74
CA GLU A 120 -34.34 4.81 14.94
C GLU A 120 -34.76 4.91 16.41
#